data_AF-A0A967G3H4-F1
#
_entry.id   AF-A0A967G3H4-F1
#
_cell.length_a   1.000
_cell.length_b   1.000
_cell.length_c   1.000
_cell.angle_alpha   90.00
_cell.angle_beta   90.00
_cell.angle_gamma   90.00
#
_symmetry.space_group_name_H-M   'P 1'
#
loop_
_entity.id
_entity.type
_entity.pdbx_description
1 polymer ?
#
loop_
_entity_poly.entity_id
_entity_poly.type
_entity_poly.pdbx_seq_one_letter_code
_entity_poly.pdbx_strand_id
1 'polypeptide(L)'
;AEMSYLIDDNVVLSKVEFDAEKFTDVKRRKASGPTNTAARAVDRNVTGKGEISLDDVRFRVMISGVATKAGDIAELICKLEESPYFCQVYPSFSRNRKMTVGTGKNFQVSEFEISCYLANYREL
;
A
#
# COMPACT_ATOMS: atom_id res chain seq x y z
N ALA A 1 2.78 -12.67 -1.83
CA ALA A 1 4.12 -12.45 -2.40
C ALA A 1 4.99 -12.11 -1.23
N GLU A 2 6.17 -12.72 -1.14
CA GLU A 2 7.15 -12.33 -0.14
C GLU A 2 7.85 -11.06 -0.60
N MET A 3 8.00 -10.06 0.28
CA MET A 3 8.70 -8.82 -0.08
C MET A 3 10.16 -9.10 -0.49
N SER A 4 10.79 -10.09 0.11
CA SER A 4 12.12 -10.60 -0.24
C SER A 4 12.25 -11.03 -1.71
N TYR A 5 11.16 -11.46 -2.35
CA TYR A 5 11.17 -11.83 -3.76
C TYR A 5 11.13 -10.61 -4.70
N LEU A 6 10.57 -9.49 -4.24
CA LEU A 6 10.37 -8.29 -5.05
C LEU A 6 11.57 -7.32 -4.95
N ILE A 7 12.42 -7.49 -3.94
CA ILE A 7 13.53 -6.59 -3.63
C ILE A 7 14.83 -7.20 -4.14
N ASP A 8 15.48 -6.54 -5.08
CA ASP A 8 16.81 -6.94 -5.55
C ASP A 8 17.92 -6.48 -4.60
N ASP A 9 19.11 -7.10 -4.72
CA ASP A 9 20.30 -6.79 -3.92
C ASP A 9 20.74 -5.31 -3.98
N ASN A 10 20.33 -4.59 -5.02
CA ASN A 10 20.63 -3.17 -5.22
C ASN A 10 19.69 -2.23 -4.45
N VAL A 11 18.71 -2.78 -3.72
CA VAL A 11 17.73 -2.04 -2.92
C VAL A 11 17.83 -2.49 -1.47
N VAL A 12 17.93 -1.53 -0.56
CA VAL A 12 17.92 -1.76 0.89
C VAL A 12 16.75 -1.02 1.49
N LEU A 13 15.85 -1.77 2.15
CA LEU A 13 14.74 -1.18 2.87
C LEU A 13 15.19 -0.67 4.24
N SER A 14 14.76 0.54 4.58
CA SER A 14 14.96 1.13 5.90
C SER A 14 13.70 1.04 6.76
N LYS A 15 12.52 1.03 6.13
CA LYS A 15 11.23 1.05 6.82
C LYS A 15 10.13 0.44 5.95
N VAL A 16 9.24 -0.32 6.58
CA VAL A 16 7.97 -0.77 6.00
C VAL A 16 6.88 -0.50 7.03
N GLU A 17 5.87 0.29 6.66
CA GLU A 17 4.73 0.63 7.52
C GLU A 17 3.42 0.13 6.93
N PHE A 18 2.49 -0.25 7.82
CA PHE A 18 1.15 -0.69 7.48
C PHE A 18 0.13 0.18 8.21
N ASP A 19 -0.70 0.88 7.44
CA ASP A 19 -1.81 1.66 7.97
C ASP A 19 -3.13 1.04 7.55
N ALA A 20 -4.00 0.73 8.52
CA ALA A 20 -5.37 0.32 8.24
C ALA A 20 -6.23 1.57 7.99
N GLU A 21 -6.66 1.77 6.75
CA GLU A 21 -7.57 2.84 6.35
C GLU A 21 -8.97 2.28 6.18
N LYS A 22 -9.99 2.94 6.74
CA LYS A 22 -11.39 2.60 6.43
C LYS A 22 -11.69 2.93 4.97
N PHE A 23 -12.47 2.09 4.28
CA PHE A 23 -13.03 2.52 3.02
C PHE A 23 -13.94 3.71 3.29
N THR A 24 -13.63 4.86 2.70
CA THR A 24 -14.58 5.96 2.72
C THR A 24 -15.66 5.62 1.72
N ASP A 25 -16.80 5.16 2.25
CA ASP A 25 -18.00 4.95 1.45
C ASP A 25 -18.52 6.34 1.04
N VAL A 26 -17.86 6.99 0.08
CA VAL A 26 -18.36 8.19 -0.62
C VAL A 26 -19.45 7.76 -1.60
N LYS A 27 -20.31 6.82 -1.19
CA LYS A 27 -21.66 6.76 -1.71
C LYS A 27 -22.41 7.92 -1.08
N ARG A 28 -22.56 8.97 -1.88
CA ARG A 28 -23.67 9.93 -1.80
C ARG A 28 -24.91 9.23 -1.24
N ARG A 29 -25.19 9.40 0.05
CA ARG A 29 -26.57 9.42 0.53
C ARG A 29 -27.20 10.72 0.04
N LYS A 30 -27.41 10.83 -1.29
CA LYS A 30 -28.46 11.70 -1.81
C LYS A 30 -29.77 11.01 -1.45
N ALA A 31 -30.27 11.30 -0.27
CA ALA A 31 -31.66 11.07 0.04
C ALA A 31 -32.49 12.10 -0.74
N SER A 32 -32.95 11.73 -1.94
CA SER A 32 -34.18 12.29 -2.52
C SER A 32 -34.66 11.43 -3.70
N GLY A 33 -35.80 10.74 -3.50
CA GLY A 33 -36.65 10.27 -4.60
C GLY A 33 -36.82 8.75 -4.70
N PRO A 34 -38.05 8.21 -4.60
CA PRO A 34 -38.32 6.77 -4.54
C PRO A 34 -38.46 6.15 -5.93
N THR A 35 -37.94 4.94 -6.14
CA THR A 35 -38.63 3.85 -6.85
C THR A 35 -37.77 2.57 -6.91
N ASN A 36 -38.36 1.49 -6.41
CA ASN A 36 -38.26 0.10 -6.86
C ASN A 36 -36.86 -0.54 -6.99
N THR A 37 -36.47 -1.33 -5.99
CA THR A 37 -36.60 -2.81 -5.95
C THR A 37 -35.73 -3.29 -4.79
N ALA A 38 -36.36 -3.68 -3.68
CA ALA A 38 -35.66 -4.07 -2.48
C ALA A 38 -35.30 -5.57 -2.52
N ALA A 39 -34.01 -5.88 -2.68
CA ALA A 39 -33.47 -7.11 -2.12
C ALA A 39 -33.00 -6.80 -0.70
N ARG A 40 -33.86 -7.04 0.30
CA ARG A 40 -33.47 -6.97 1.71
C ARG A 40 -32.70 -8.24 2.06
N ALA A 41 -31.38 -8.15 2.10
CA ALA A 41 -30.60 -9.10 2.89
C ALA A 41 -30.99 -8.87 4.36
N VAL A 42 -31.62 -9.89 4.96
CA VAL A 42 -31.87 -9.94 6.39
C VAL A 42 -30.54 -10.27 7.05
N ASP A 43 -29.91 -9.29 7.67
CA ASP A 43 -28.88 -9.58 8.67
C ASP A 43 -29.46 -9.38 10.07
N ARG A 44 -29.29 -10.42 10.88
CA ARG A 44 -29.89 -10.58 12.20
C ARG A 44 -29.00 -9.89 13.22
N ASN A 45 -29.64 -9.02 14.00
CA ASN A 45 -29.25 -8.65 15.36
C ASN A 45 -27.88 -7.99 15.54
N VAL A 46 -27.89 -6.66 15.45
CA VAL A 46 -26.99 -5.77 16.17
C VAL A 46 -27.11 -6.05 17.68
N THR A 47 -26.08 -6.62 18.28
CA THR A 47 -25.79 -6.44 19.70
C THR A 47 -24.31 -6.72 19.95
N GLY A 48 -23.51 -5.67 20.17
CA GLY A 48 -22.12 -5.86 20.56
C GLY A 48 -21.28 -4.60 20.42
N LYS A 49 -20.70 -4.15 21.53
CA LYS A 49 -19.61 -3.17 21.56
C LYS A 49 -18.43 -3.66 20.71
N GLY A 50 -17.82 -2.75 19.95
CA GLY A 50 -16.38 -2.69 19.70
C GLY A 50 -15.72 -3.89 19.04
N GLU A 51 -15.70 -3.88 17.70
CA GLU A 51 -14.63 -4.50 16.92
C GLU A 51 -14.60 -3.80 15.56
N ILE A 52 -13.42 -3.38 15.09
CA ILE A 52 -13.28 -2.93 13.71
C ILE A 52 -13.46 -4.21 12.89
N SER A 53 -14.64 -4.42 12.32
CA SER A 53 -14.84 -5.48 11.34
C SER A 53 -13.84 -5.25 10.21
N LEU A 54 -12.85 -6.14 10.10
CA LEU A 54 -11.77 -6.11 9.10
C LEU A 54 -12.30 -6.11 7.66
N ASP A 55 -13.60 -6.29 7.48
CA ASP A 55 -14.26 -6.28 6.18
C ASP A 55 -14.41 -4.88 5.56
N ASP A 56 -14.21 -3.79 6.32
CA ASP A 56 -14.33 -2.42 5.80
C ASP A 56 -13.03 -1.61 5.91
N VAL A 57 -11.88 -2.28 5.78
CA VAL A 57 -10.57 -1.62 5.77
C VAL A 57 -9.72 -2.04 4.57
N ARG A 58 -8.91 -1.10 4.08
CA ARG A 58 -7.78 -1.35 3.18
C ARG A 58 -6.48 -1.08 3.91
N PHE A 59 -5.46 -1.86 3.62
CA PHE A 59 -4.14 -1.66 4.21
C PHE A 59 -3.26 -0.90 3.24
N ARG A 60 -2.88 0.32 3.61
CA ARG A 60 -1.81 1.06 2.95
C ARG A 60 -0.48 0.52 3.42
N VAL A 61 0.42 0.28 2.48
CA VAL A 61 1.81 -0.11 2.73
C VAL A 61 2.71 1.02 2.26
N MET A 62 3.58 1.49 3.15
CA MET A 62 4.59 2.49 2.83
C MET A 62 5.98 1.86 2.96
N ILE A 63 6.72 1.84 1.85
CA ILE A 63 8.02 1.20 1.72
C ILE A 63 9.07 2.29 1.53
N SER A 64 10.00 2.42 2.46
CA SER A 64 11.09 3.38 2.39
C SER A 64 12.43 2.68 2.34
N GLY A 65 13.38 3.26 1.60
CA GLY A 65 14.70 2.65 1.45
C GLY A 65 15.67 3.49 0.65
N VAL A 66 16.79 2.85 0.30
CA VAL A 66 17.80 3.37 -0.61
C VAL A 66 18.08 2.37 -1.72
N ALA A 67 18.37 2.88 -2.90
CA ALA A 67 18.77 2.11 -4.07
C ALA A 67 20.09 2.64 -4.64
N THR A 68 20.81 1.80 -5.40
CA THR A 68 22.07 2.24 -6.02
C THR A 68 21.85 3.33 -7.06
N LYS A 69 20.73 3.28 -7.80
CA LYS A 69 20.32 4.28 -8.80
C LYS A 69 18.79 4.36 -8.92
N ALA A 70 18.32 5.45 -9.53
CA ALA A 70 16.90 5.67 -9.77
C ALA A 70 16.23 4.58 -10.64
N GLY A 71 17.00 3.93 -11.53
CA GLY A 71 16.51 2.82 -12.34
C GLY A 71 16.08 1.60 -11.52
N ASP A 72 16.78 1.31 -10.41
CA ASP A 72 16.42 0.17 -9.55
C ASP A 72 15.10 0.44 -8.82
N ILE A 73 14.81 1.71 -8.49
CA ILE A 73 13.53 2.11 -7.88
C ILE A 73 12.40 1.91 -8.89
N ALA A 74 12.62 2.26 -10.16
CA ALA A 74 11.64 2.05 -11.22
C ALA A 74 11.35 0.55 -11.43
N GLU A 75 12.38 -0.30 -11.41
CA GLU A 75 12.21 -1.75 -11.51
C GLU A 75 11.41 -2.32 -10.32
N LEU A 76 11.70 -1.87 -9.09
CA LEU A 76 10.92 -2.23 -7.91
C LEU A 76 9.44 -1.84 -8.06
N ILE A 77 9.15 -0.64 -8.57
CA ILE A 77 7.77 -0.19 -8.82
C ILE A 77 7.09 -1.12 -9.82
N CYS A 78 7.74 -1.46 -10.94
CA CYS A 78 7.19 -2.40 -11.92
C CYS A 78 6.89 -3.77 -11.29
N LYS A 79 7.82 -4.32 -10.49
CA LYS A 79 7.60 -5.59 -9.77
C LYS A 79 6.42 -5.53 -8.79
N LEU A 80 6.23 -4.39 -8.12
CA LEU A 80 5.08 -4.16 -7.24
C LEU A 80 3.77 -4.08 -8.04
N GLU A 81 3.76 -3.42 -9.19
CA GLU A 81 2.58 -3.31 -10.07
C GLU A 81 2.19 -4.64 -10.72
N GLU A 82 3.17 -5.48 -11.08
CA GLU A 82 2.95 -6.82 -11.63
C GLU A 82 2.50 -7.84 -10.57
N SER A 83 2.77 -7.55 -9.30
CA SER A 83 2.41 -8.43 -8.20
C SER A 83 0.90 -8.36 -7.94
N PRO A 84 0.18 -9.50 -7.91
CA PRO A 84 -1.25 -9.51 -7.62
C PRO A 84 -1.57 -9.13 -6.17
N TYR A 85 -0.55 -9.00 -5.31
CA TYR A 85 -0.68 -8.66 -3.89
C TYR A 85 -0.73 -7.16 -3.62
N PHE A 86 -0.34 -6.33 -4.59
CA PHE A 86 -0.31 -4.89 -4.43
C PHE A 86 -1.16 -4.23 -5.51
N CYS A 87 -1.76 -3.09 -5.18
CA CYS A 87 -2.47 -2.26 -6.14
C CYS A 87 -2.26 -0.79 -5.80
N GLN A 88 -2.56 0.09 -6.77
CA GLN A 88 -2.37 1.53 -6.64
C GLN A 88 -0.96 1.88 -6.14
N VAL A 89 0.06 1.36 -6.84
CA VAL A 89 1.46 1.63 -6.52
C VAL A 89 1.80 3.03 -7.04
N TYR A 90 2.38 3.88 -6.19
CA TYR A 90 2.88 5.18 -6.61
C TYR A 90 4.11 5.61 -5.80
N PRO A 91 5.10 6.24 -6.44
CA PRO A 91 6.23 6.83 -5.74
C PRO A 91 5.77 8.06 -4.94
N SER A 92 6.01 8.07 -3.63
CA SER A 92 5.82 9.26 -2.79
C SER A 92 6.93 10.27 -3.06
N PHE A 93 8.19 9.80 -3.02
CA PHE A 93 9.36 10.61 -3.40
C PHE A 93 10.52 9.74 -3.86
N SER A 94 11.43 10.36 -4.62
CA SER A 94 12.75 9.81 -4.94
C SER A 94 13.77 10.95 -5.04
N ARG A 95 14.90 10.83 -4.35
CA ARG A 95 15.95 11.87 -4.34
C ARG A 95 17.35 11.30 -4.19
N ASN A 96 18.32 12.00 -4.75
CA ASN A 96 19.73 11.63 -4.58
C ASN A 96 20.21 12.00 -3.18
N ARG A 97 20.85 11.05 -2.50
CA ARG A 97 21.44 11.21 -1.18
C ARG A 97 22.89 10.76 -1.21
N LYS A 98 23.78 11.53 -0.57
CA LYS A 98 25.16 11.11 -0.33
C LYS A 98 25.20 10.33 0.98
N MET A 99 25.82 9.16 0.98
CA MET A 99 25.98 8.31 2.15
C MET A 99 27.45 8.00 2.37
N THR A 100 27.94 8.20 3.59
CA THR A 100 29.32 7.91 3.96
C THR A 100 29.36 6.56 4.64
N VAL A 101 30.18 5.64 4.11
CA VAL A 101 30.32 4.29 4.68
C VAL A 101 31.76 4.11 5.15
N GLY A 102 31.95 3.88 6.47
CA GLY A 102 33.12 3.32 7.18
C GLY A 102 34.52 3.88 6.91
N THR A 103 34.91 4.06 5.65
CA THR A 103 36.20 4.50 5.13
C THR A 103 36.21 5.97 4.67
N GLY A 104 35.17 6.74 4.98
CA GLY A 104 35.05 8.15 4.56
C GLY A 104 34.72 8.34 3.07
N LYS A 105 34.53 7.26 2.31
CA LYS A 105 34.05 7.32 0.93
C LYS A 105 32.56 7.69 0.90
N ASN A 106 32.24 8.68 0.08
CA ASN A 106 30.87 9.11 -0.17
C ASN A 106 30.32 8.36 -1.38
N PHE A 107 29.23 7.64 -1.18
CA PHE A 107 28.46 7.00 -2.23
C PHE A 107 27.23 7.84 -2.53
N GLN A 108 26.93 8.01 -3.81
CA GLN A 108 25.65 8.58 -4.21
C GLN A 108 24.65 7.44 -4.34
N VAL A 109 23.56 7.54 -3.60
CA VAL A 109 22.44 6.60 -3.62
C VAL A 109 21.15 7.35 -3.92
N SER A 110 20.11 6.63 -4.32
CA SER A 110 18.76 7.19 -4.48
C SER A 110 17.90 6.75 -3.31
N GLU A 111 17.52 7.69 -2.46
CA GLU A 111 16.56 7.46 -1.37
C GLU A 111 15.14 7.56 -1.92
N PHE A 112 14.27 6.68 -1.45
CA PHE A 112 12.90 6.59 -1.96
C PHE A 112 11.88 6.28 -0.88
N GLU A 113 10.63 6.58 -1.23
CA GLU A 113 9.44 6.07 -0.58
C GLU A 113 8.38 5.74 -1.63
N ILE A 114 7.79 4.56 -1.51
CA ILE A 114 6.73 4.05 -2.36
C ILE A 114 5.52 3.79 -1.46
N SER A 115 4.36 4.24 -1.90
CA SER A 115 3.08 3.91 -1.29
C SER A 115 2.31 2.96 -2.20
N CYS A 116 1.70 1.94 -1.62
CA CYS A 116 0.78 1.04 -2.31
C CYS A 116 -0.28 0.54 -1.33
N TYR A 117 -1.26 -0.21 -1.84
CA TYR A 117 -2.23 -0.91 -1.01
C TYR A 117 -2.09 -2.41 -1.19
N LEU A 118 -2.35 -3.16 -0.12
CA LEU A 118 -2.56 -4.60 -0.27
C LEU A 118 -3.83 -4.84 -1.10
N ALA A 119 -3.71 -5.70 -2.10
CA ALA A 119 -4.86 -6.22 -2.81
C ALA A 119 -5.63 -7.13 -1.84
N ASN A 120 -6.78 -6.65 -1.36
CA ASN A 120 -7.65 -7.46 -0.52
C ASN A 120 -8.20 -8.63 -1.37
N TYR A 121 -7.66 -9.82 -1.17
CA TYR A 121 -8.24 -11.06 -1.68
C TYR A 121 -9.50 -11.36 -0.87
N ARG A 122 -10.65 -10.87 -1.32
CA ARG A 122 -11.92 -11.45 -0.87
C ARG A 122 -12.06 -12.78 -1.58
N GLU A 123 -11.97 -13.89 -0.84
CA GLU A 123 -12.46 -15.17 -1.34
C GLU A 123 -13.92 -14.95 -1.79
N LEU A 124 -14.19 -15.22 -3.07
CA LEU A 124 -15.54 -15.16 -3.66
C LEU A 124 -16.32 -16.44 -3.34
#